data_AF-A0AAD1MC87-F1
#
_entry.id   AF-A0AAD1MC87-F1
#
_cell.length_a   1.000
_cell.length_b   1.000
_cell.length_c   1.000
_cell.angle_alpha   90.00
_cell.angle_beta   90.00
_cell.angle_gamma   90.00
#
_symmetry.space_group_name_H-M   'P 1'
#
loop_
_entity.id
_entity.type
_entity.pdbx_description
1 polymer ?
#
loop_
_entity_poly.entity_id
_entity_poly.type
_entity_poly.pdbx_seq_one_letter_code
_entity_poly.pdbx_strand_id
1 'polypeptide(L)' 'MTAAARLPFRQSHPLRSPDDLLALQGAGPIHKVLTAVGDEAWLVTGYSLVRSLMDNPRAC' A
#
# COMPACT_ATOMS: atom_id res chain seq x y z
N MET A 1 4.07 -3.73 18.00
CA MET A 1 2.88 -4.35 17.40
C MET A 1 2.23 -3.29 16.51
N THR A 2 2.67 -3.21 15.26
CA THR A 2 2.19 -2.17 14.33
C THR A 2 0.82 -2.60 13.84
N ALA A 3 -0.23 -1.82 14.12
CA ALA A 3 -1.57 -2.12 13.61
C ALA A 3 -1.51 -2.23 12.09
N ALA A 4 -2.07 -3.30 11.52
CA ALA A 4 -2.15 -3.46 10.08
C ALA A 4 -2.98 -2.31 9.50
N ALA A 5 -2.38 -1.53 8.61
CA ALA A 5 -3.07 -0.45 7.92
C ALA A 5 -4.29 -0.99 7.17
N ARG A 6 -5.43 -0.30 7.21
CA ARG A 6 -6.68 -0.74 6.57
C ARG A 6 -7.00 0.12 5.35
N LEU A 7 -7.31 -0.54 4.24
CA LEU A 7 -7.81 0.08 3.03
C LEU A 7 -9.34 0.22 3.06
N PRO A 8 -9.90 1.28 2.44
CA PRO A 8 -9.21 2.41 1.83
C PRO A 8 -8.67 3.40 2.86
N PHE A 9 -7.53 4.03 2.57
CA PHE A 9 -7.01 5.14 3.38
C PHE A 9 -7.96 6.34 3.32
N ARG A 10 -8.08 7.07 4.42
CA ARG A 10 -8.88 8.29 4.46
C ARG A 10 -8.21 9.37 3.60
N GLN A 11 -8.93 9.87 2.60
CA GLN A 11 -8.47 10.97 1.76
C GLN A 11 -8.88 12.31 2.36
N SER A 12 -7.93 13.03 2.96
CA SER A 12 -8.16 14.35 3.56
C SER A 12 -8.20 15.47 2.53
N HIS A 13 -7.52 15.32 1.38
CA HIS A 13 -7.44 16.34 0.35
C HIS A 13 -7.48 15.71 -1.05
N PRO A 14 -8.36 16.16 -1.97
CA PRO A 14 -8.63 15.44 -3.22
C PRO A 14 -7.41 15.13 -4.10
N LEU A 15 -6.41 16.03 -4.10
CA LEU A 15 -5.22 15.95 -4.96
C LEU A 15 -3.93 15.59 -4.21
N ARG A 16 -3.99 15.31 -2.91
CA ARG A 16 -2.81 14.87 -2.15
C ARG A 16 -2.89 13.40 -1.85
N SER A 17 -1.73 12.77 -1.71
CA SER A 17 -1.68 11.42 -1.16
C SER A 17 -2.16 11.43 0.29
N PRO A 18 -2.90 10.41 0.74
CA PRO A 18 -3.24 10.24 2.15
C PRO A 18 -1.98 10.20 3.02
N ASP A 19 -2.02 10.85 4.18
CA ASP A 19 -0.87 10.89 5.11
C ASP A 19 -0.44 9.48 5.54
N ASP A 20 -1.42 8.58 5.75
CA ASP A 20 -1.17 7.17 6.07
C ASP A 20 -0.38 6.45 4.96
N LEU A 21 -0.64 6.79 3.70
CA LEU A 21 0.06 6.20 2.55
C LEU A 21 1.50 6.72 2.47
N LEU A 22 1.73 8.01 2.77
CA LEU A 22 3.06 8.61 2.83
C LEU A 22 3.89 8.03 4.00
N ALA A 23 3.26 7.83 5.16
CA ALA A 23 3.91 7.20 6.31
C ALA A 23 4.36 5.77 5.98
N LEU A 24 3.52 4.98 5.28
CA LEU A 24 3.89 3.64 4.82
C LEU A 24 5.03 3.69 3.79
N GLN A 25 4.99 4.61 2.81
CA GLN A 25 6.09 4.80 1.86
C GLN A 25 7.42 5.07 2.55
N GLY A 26 7.45 5.88 3.61
CA GLY A 26 8.65 6.15 4.39
C GLY A 26 9.16 4.95 5.20
N ALA A 27 8.28 4.05 5.62
CA ALA A 27 8.63 2.87 6.39
C ALA A 27 9.18 1.70 5.54
N GLY A 28 8.83 1.66 4.25
CA GLY A 28 9.32 0.64 3.32
C GLY A 28 8.48 0.50 2.05
N PRO A 29 8.89 -0.37 1.11
CA PRO A 29 8.21 -0.52 -0.18
C PRO A 29 7.07 -1.55 -0.18
N ILE A 30 6.96 -2.42 0.84
CA ILE A 30 5.95 -3.49 0.94
C ILE A 30 5.38 -3.50 2.36
N HIS A 31 4.05 -3.55 2.49
CA HIS A 31 3.35 -3.54 3.76
C HIS A 31 2.22 -4.55 3.78
N LYS A 32 1.99 -5.17 4.94
CA LYS A 32 0.80 -6.00 5.16
C LYS A 32 -0.37 -5.10 5.56
N VAL A 33 -1.48 -5.19 4.83
CA VAL A 33 -2.68 -4.36 5.02
C VAL A 33 -3.93 -5.22 5.12
N LEU A 34 -4.98 -4.65 5.70
CA LEU A 34 -6.32 -5.22 5.67
C LEU A 34 -7.15 -4.53 4.60
N THR A 35 -7.85 -5.31 3.79
CA THR A 35 -8.79 -4.78 2.80
C THR A 35 -10.09 -4.33 3.48
N ALA A 36 -10.97 -3.67 2.72
CA ALA A 36 -12.27 -3.24 3.24
C ALA A 36 -13.10 -4.43 3.77
N VAL A 37 -12.99 -5.59 3.11
CA VAL A 37 -13.68 -6.85 3.45
C VAL A 37 -13.02 -7.62 4.60
N GLY A 38 -11.86 -7.18 5.08
CA GLY A 38 -11.16 -7.78 6.22
C GLY A 38 -10.06 -8.78 5.84
N ASP A 39 -9.87 -9.05 4.55
CA ASP A 39 -8.81 -9.94 4.08
C ASP A 39 -7.43 -9.27 4.20
N GLU A 40 -6.42 -10.05 4.56
CA GLU A 40 -5.04 -9.60 4.55
C GLU A 40 -4.48 -9.56 3.12
N ALA A 41 -3.83 -8.46 2.77
CA ALA A 41 -3.20 -8.26 1.47
C ALA A 41 -1.82 -7.60 1.62
N TRP A 42 -1.03 -7.66 0.54
CA TRP A 42 0.24 -6.95 0.44
C TRP A 42 0.05 -5.66 -0.36
N LEU A 43 0.32 -4.52 0.27
CA LEU A 43 0.37 -3.21 -0.37
C LEU A 43 1.80 -2.87 -0.74
N VAL A 44 2.05 -2.67 -2.04
CA VAL A 44 3.33 -2.21 -2.55
C VAL A 44 3.27 -0.72 -2.80
N THR A 45 4.15 0.04 -2.15
CA THR A 45 4.16 1.51 -2.19
C THR A 45 5.39 2.07 -2.92
N GLY A 46 6.41 1.25 -3.17
CA GLY A 46 7.63 1.64 -3.89
C GLY A 46 7.47 1.53 -5.41
N TYR A 47 7.59 2.65 -6.13
CA TYR A 47 7.35 2.72 -7.58
C TYR A 47 8.20 1.75 -8.41
N SER A 48 9.51 1.64 -8.12
CA SER A 48 10.40 0.73 -8.83
C SER A 48 9.96 -0.73 -8.68
N LEU A 49 9.53 -1.11 -7.48
CA LEU A 49 9.04 -2.45 -7.18
C LEU A 49 7.68 -2.72 -7.83
N VAL A 50 6.76 -1.77 -7.80
CA VAL A 50 5.48 -1.87 -8.52
C VAL A 50 5.73 -2.10 -10.00
N ARG A 51 6.62 -1.32 -10.62
CA ARG A 51 6.98 -1.48 -12.04
C ARG A 51 7.53 -2.87 -12.32
N SER A 52 8.51 -3.33 -11.54
CA SER A 52 9.08 -4.67 -11.71
C SER A 52 8.07 -5.80 -11.53
N LEU A 53 7.11 -5.67 -10.61
CA LEU A 53 6.06 -6.66 -10.39
C LEU A 53 5.06 -6.70 -11.55
N MET A 54 4.66 -5.54 -12.07
CA MET A 54 3.77 -5.44 -13.23
C MET A 54 4.41 -5.97 -14.52
N ASP A 55 5.73 -5.78 -14.66
CA ASP A 55 6.51 -6.30 -15.80
C ASP A 55 6.79 -7.82 -15.68
N ASN A 56 6.47 -8.45 -14.54
CA ASN A 56 6.71 -9.87 -14.33
C ASN A 56 5.44 -10.71 -14.62
N PRO A 57 5.43 -11.52 -15.70
CA PRO A 57 4.27 -12.32 -16.09
C PRO A 57 3.95 -13.47 -15.10
N ARG A 58 4.81 -13.72 -14.11
CA ARG A 58 4.59 -14.72 -13.05
C ARG A 58 4.13 -14.12 -11.72
N ALA A 59 3.84 -12.82 -11.66
CA ALA A 59 3.39 -12.15 -10.44
C ALA A 59 1.88 -12.25 -10.19
N CYS A 60 1.10 -12.80 -11.13
CA CYS A 60 -0.34 -13.11 -10.99
C CYS A 60 -0.57 -14.46 -10.33
#